data_AF-A0A3N9MM28-F1
#
_entry.id   AF-A0A3N9MM28-F1
#
_cell.length_a   1.000
_cell.length_b   1.000
_cell.length_c   1.000
_cell.angle_alpha   90.00
_cell.angle_beta   90.00
_cell.angle_gamma   90.00
#
_symmetry.space_group_name_H-M   'P 1'
#
loop_
_entity.id
_entity.type
_entity.pdbx_description
1 polymer ?
#
loop_
_entity_poly.entity_id
_entity_poly.type
_entity_poly.pdbx_seq_one_letter_code
_entity_poly.pdbx_strand_id
1 'polypeptide(L)' 'MNYTIYDFLGNIGVLLIIGAYFMLQINRLKSTDLSYSFMNAAGAVLIIISLLFEFNYSAFIVEVFWLIISIYGIYKAVKK' A
#
# COMPACT_ATOMS: atom_id res chain seq x y z
N MET A 1 11.65 18.04 -14.19
CA MET A 1 11.01 16.79 -13.72
C MET A 1 9.87 16.49 -14.67
N ASN A 2 10.01 15.47 -15.51
CA ASN A 2 8.92 15.02 -16.38
C ASN A 2 8.11 13.99 -15.60
N TYR A 3 6.83 14.22 -15.43
CA TYR A 3 5.94 13.29 -14.74
C TYR A 3 5.70 12.06 -15.62
N THR A 4 6.08 10.88 -15.12
CA THR A 4 5.99 9.61 -15.85
C THR A 4 4.71 8.85 -15.51
N ILE A 5 4.40 7.84 -16.32
CA ILE A 5 3.30 6.91 -16.01
C ILE A 5 3.56 6.13 -14.72
N TYR A 6 4.83 5.94 -14.35
CA TYR A 6 5.22 5.26 -13.12
C TYR A 6 4.94 6.12 -11.89
N ASP A 7 5.18 7.44 -11.97
CA ASP A 7 4.77 8.39 -10.92
C ASP A 7 3.25 8.42 -10.73
N PHE A 8 2.50 8.28 -11.83
CA PHE A 8 1.04 8.15 -11.77
C PHE A 8 0.59 6.87 -11.06
N LEU A 9 1.20 5.73 -11.39
CA LEU A 9 0.95 4.47 -10.67
C LEU A 9 1.33 4.57 -9.19
N GLY A 10 2.49 5.15 -8.89
CA GLY A 10 2.94 5.41 -7.52
C GLY A 10 1.93 6.26 -6.74
N ASN A 11 1.41 7.33 -7.35
CA ASN A 11 0.39 8.18 -6.74
C ASN A 11 -0.94 7.45 -6.49
N ILE A 12 -1.37 6.54 -7.38
CA ILE A 12 -2.53 5.67 -7.11
C ILE A 12 -2.24 4.80 -5.88
N GLY A 13 -1.03 4.25 -5.77
CA GLY A 13 -0.63 3.49 -4.59
C GLY A 13 -0.67 4.30 -3.29
N VAL A 14 -0.17 5.53 -3.33
CA VAL A 14 -0.24 6.48 -2.21
C VAL A 14 -1.69 6.75 -1.81
N LEU A 15 -2.59 6.99 -2.77
CA LEU A 15 -4.01 7.20 -2.51
C LEU A 15 -4.68 5.98 -1.88
N LEU A 16 -4.28 4.76 -2.27
CA LEU A 16 -4.79 3.53 -1.66
C LEU A 16 -4.38 3.40 -0.19
N ILE A 17 -3.09 3.59 0.13
CA ILE A 17 -2.59 3.47 1.50
C ILE A 17 -3.21 4.55 2.39
N ILE A 18 -3.19 5.82 1.96
CA ILE A 18 -3.77 6.92 2.72
C ILE A 18 -5.27 6.77 2.85
N GLY A 19 -5.96 6.34 1.79
CA GLY A 19 -7.40 6.05 1.81
C GLY A 19 -7.75 4.95 2.81
N ALA A 20 -6.97 3.87 2.85
CA ALA A 20 -7.14 2.78 3.81
C ALA A 20 -6.94 3.27 5.25
N TYR A 21 -5.89 4.06 5.51
CA TYR A 21 -5.62 4.64 6.81
C TYR A 21 -6.70 5.65 7.23
N PHE A 22 -7.18 6.48 6.31
CA PHE A 22 -8.27 7.41 6.57
C PHE A 22 -9.55 6.65 6.95
N MET A 23 -9.93 5.63 6.18
CA MET A 23 -11.09 4.79 6.50
C MET A 23 -10.95 4.06 7.84
N LEU A 24 -9.74 3.63 8.20
CA LEU A 24 -9.44 3.10 9.53
C LEU A 24 -9.68 4.15 10.62
N GLN A 25 -9.19 5.38 10.43
CA GLN A 25 -9.29 6.47 11.41
C GLN A 25 -10.73 6.92 11.65
N ILE A 26 -11.59 6.90 10.62
CA ILE A 26 -13.02 7.18 10.76
C ILE A 26 -13.85 5.95 11.13
N ASN A 27 -13.21 4.85 11.55
CA ASN A 27 -13.83 3.59 11.95
C ASN A 27 -14.75 2.95 10.89
N ARG A 28 -14.49 3.21 9.60
CA ARG A 28 -15.17 2.58 8.46
C ARG A 28 -14.52 1.26 8.04
N LEU A 29 -13.23 1.10 8.33
CA LEU A 29 -12.50 -0.15 8.23
C LEU A 29 -11.89 -0.50 9.58
N LYS A 30 -11.70 -1.79 9.86
CA LYS A 30 -10.88 -2.29 10.95
C LYS A 30 -9.56 -2.81 10.41
N SER A 31 -8.53 -2.77 11.23
CA SER A 31 -7.21 -3.32 10.88
C SER A 31 -7.22 -4.84 10.65
N THR A 32 -8.29 -5.53 11.07
CA THR A 32 -8.52 -6.96 10.87
C THR A 32 -9.33 -7.28 9.61
N ASP A 33 -9.87 -6.26 8.93
CA ASP A 33 -10.67 -6.47 7.73
C ASP A 33 -9.77 -6.76 6.52
N LEU A 34 -10.20 -7.71 5.68
CA LEU A 34 -9.48 -8.08 4.46
C LEU A 34 -9.24 -6.87 3.55
N SER A 35 -10.24 -5.99 3.42
CA SER A 35 -10.15 -4.78 2.59
C SER A 35 -9.03 -3.83 3.04
N TYR A 36 -8.80 -3.69 4.36
CA TYR A 36 -7.73 -2.83 4.88
C TYR A 36 -6.36 -3.36 4.47
N SER A 37 -6.12 -4.66 4.68
CA SER A 37 -4.85 -5.27 4.30
C SER A 37 -4.68 -5.36 2.78
N PHE A 38 -5.76 -5.59 2.02
CA PHE A 38 -5.70 -5.63 0.57
C PHE A 38 -5.36 -4.26 -0.04
N MET A 39 -5.99 -3.19 0.43
CA MET A 39 -5.69 -1.83 -0.03
C MET A 39 -4.23 -1.44 0.24
N ASN A 40 -3.71 -1.77 1.42
CA ASN A 40 -2.30 -1.52 1.74
C ASN A 40 -1.35 -2.36 0.88
N ALA A 41 -1.64 -3.65 0.65
CA ALA A 41 -0.84 -4.49 -0.23
C ALA A 41 -0.81 -3.98 -1.67
N ALA A 42 -1.99 -3.67 -2.23
CA ALA A 42 -2.12 -3.14 -3.58
C ALA A 42 -1.40 -1.79 -3.72
N GLY A 43 -1.55 -0.91 -2.71
CA GLY A 43 -0.86 0.37 -2.69
C GLY A 43 0.66 0.22 -2.65
N ALA A 44 1.18 -0.64 -1.78
CA ALA A 44 2.60 -0.90 -1.65
C ALA A 44 3.21 -1.48 -2.94
N VAL A 45 2.51 -2.39 -3.63
CA VAL A 45 2.97 -2.92 -4.92
C VAL A 45 3.08 -1.82 -5.98
N LEU A 46 2.10 -0.92 -6.06
CA LEU A 46 2.13 0.19 -7.02
C LEU A 46 3.28 1.16 -6.75
N ILE A 47 3.53 1.50 -5.47
CA ILE A 47 4.65 2.36 -5.10
C ILE A 47 5.98 1.67 -5.37
N ILE A 48 6.12 0.38 -5.04
CA ILE A 48 7.32 -0.41 -5.38
C ILE A 48 7.58 -0.36 -6.89
N ILE A 49 6.55 -0.56 -7.73
CA ILE A 49 6.70 -0.47 -9.19
C ILE A 49 7.22 0.91 -9.60
N SER A 50 6.67 2.00 -9.03
CA SER A 50 7.17 3.36 -9.28
C SER A 50 8.64 3.52 -8.89
N LEU A 51 9.03 2.97 -7.74
CA LEU A 51 10.39 3.05 -7.22
C LEU A 51 11.40 2.23 -8.04
N LEU A 52 10.97 1.25 -8.84
CA LEU A 52 11.89 0.57 -9.75
C LEU A 52 12.39 1.47 -10.89
N PHE A 53 11.69 2.58 -11.18
CA PHE A 53 12.08 3.55 -12.21
C PHE A 53 12.78 4.77 -11.62
N GLU A 54 12.24 5.34 -10.55
CA GLU A 54 12.89 6.41 -9.79
C GLU A 54 13.15 5.96 -8.36
N PHE A 55 14.33 5.37 -8.16
CA PHE A 55 14.61 4.61 -6.95
C PHE A 55 14.93 5.50 -5.74
N ASN A 56 14.18 5.27 -4.67
CA ASN A 56 14.45 5.79 -3.34
C ASN A 56 14.56 4.63 -2.35
N TYR A 57 15.75 4.43 -1.80
CA TYR A 57 16.05 3.28 -0.93
C TYR A 57 15.21 3.27 0.35
N SER A 58 15.02 4.43 0.98
CA SER A 58 14.23 4.54 2.20
C SER A 58 12.75 4.25 1.96
N ALA A 59 12.18 4.81 0.89
CA ALA A 59 10.79 4.54 0.51
C ALA A 59 10.59 3.07 0.15
N PHE A 60 11.52 2.48 -0.61
CA PHE A 60 11.45 1.07 -1.02
C PHE A 60 11.39 0.13 0.18
N ILE A 61 12.23 0.35 1.20
CA ILE A 61 12.21 -0.45 2.43
C ILE A 61 10.85 -0.35 3.13
N VAL A 62 10.30 0.86 3.26
CA VAL A 62 9.00 1.08 3.90
C VAL A 62 7.90 0.32 3.16
N GLU A 63 7.87 0.37 1.83
CA GLU A 63 6.85 -0.32 1.05
C GLU A 63 6.99 -1.85 1.10
N VAL A 64 8.21 -2.38 1.16
CA VAL A 64 8.43 -3.82 1.37
C VAL A 64 7.84 -4.26 2.72
N PHE A 65 8.06 -3.48 3.79
CA PHE A 65 7.45 -3.78 5.09
C PHE A 65 5.93 -3.67 5.06
N TRP A 66 5.38 -2.64 4.41
CA TRP A 66 3.93 -2.52 4.22
C TRP A 66 3.34 -3.73 3.50
N LEU A 67 4.00 -4.20 2.45
CA LEU A 67 3.58 -5.39 1.71
C LEU A 67 3.60 -6.64 2.60
N ILE A 68 4.68 -6.87 3.35
CA ILE A 68 4.81 -8.02 4.27
C ILE A 68 3.72 -8.01 5.35
N ILE A 69 3.53 -6.85 6.01
CA ILE A 69 2.51 -6.69 7.06
C ILE A 69 1.11 -6.92 6.48
N SER A 70 0.86 -6.43 5.26
CA SER A 70 -0.42 -6.59 4.58
C SER A 70 -0.69 -8.05 4.18
N ILE A 71 0.32 -8.78 3.70
CA ILE A 71 0.21 -10.22 3.41
C ILE A 71 -0.17 -10.99 4.68
N TYR A 72 0.47 -10.68 5.81
CA TYR A 72 0.12 -11.28 7.10
C TYR A 72 -1.34 -10.97 7.51
N GLY A 73 -1.78 -9.72 7.33
CA GLY A 73 -3.16 -9.31 7.60
C GLY A 73 -4.18 -10.05 6.72
N ILE A 74 -3.91 -10.19 5.43
CA ILE A 74 -4.74 -10.96 4.47
C ILE A 74 -4.82 -12.43 4.92
N TYR A 75 -3.68 -13.07 5.22
CA TYR A 75 -3.65 -14.46 5.67
C TYR A 75 -4.52 -14.67 6.92
N LYS A 76 -4.43 -13.76 7.90
CA LYS A 76 -5.23 -13.82 9.12
C LYS A 76 -6.72 -13.59 8.86
N ALA A 77 -7.07 -12.70 7.94
CA ALA A 77 -8.47 -12.40 7.59
C ALA A 77 -9.15 -13.56 6.87
N VAL A 78 -8.42 -14.27 5.99
CA VAL A 78 -8.95 -15.42 5.22
C VAL A 78 -9.05 -16.71 6.06
N LYS A 79 -8.17 -16.88 7.05
CA LYS A 79 -8.16 -18.06 7.93
C LYS A 79 -9.23 -18.03 9.04
N LYS A 80 -9.88 -16.88 9.24
CA LYS A 80 -10.86 -16.65 10.29
C LYS A 80 -12.25 -17.08 9.84
#